data_AF-A0A183HSB2-F1
#
_entry.id   AF-A0A183HSB2-F1
#
_cell.length_a   1.000
_cell.length_b   1.000
_cell.length_c   1.000
_cell.angle_alpha   90.00
_cell.angle_beta   90.00
_cell.angle_gamma   90.00
#
_symmetry.space_group_name_H-M   'P 1'
#
loop_
_entity.id
_entity.type
_entity.pdbx_description
1 polymer ?
#
loop_
_entity_poly.entity_id
_entity_poly.type
_entity_poly.pdbx_seq_one_letter_code
_entity_poly.pdbx_strand_id
1 'polypeptide(L)'
;MQIQPFSFVKRSPYFEPSKWPNANNEGEKCHVNITEKLKTMREQHLEYVTNLSRLNNEVAVYDRDGPRSDSENREMTQLMLDGIQFLCSWTSDVVETISWKLLHPTDHRTNSACPETAEEYERATKYNYQPAEKAALIETISMIKSVQHMLSKMEPILSVAIRKHIYAEMQDFVQITLKEPLHKALKNKKDLLAGQVIFQ
;
A
#
# COMPACT_ATOMS: atom_id res chain seq x y z
N MET A 1 -6.47 -15.88 13.60
CA MET A 1 -5.20 -16.58 13.91
C MET A 1 -4.06 -15.70 13.42
N GLN A 2 -3.25 -15.15 14.33
CA GLN A 2 -2.07 -14.35 13.97
C GLN A 2 -0.81 -15.22 13.99
N ILE A 3 0.16 -14.89 13.15
CA ILE A 3 1.46 -15.58 13.14
C ILE A 3 2.49 -14.62 13.71
N GLN A 4 3.11 -15.01 14.82
CA GLN A 4 4.17 -14.23 15.43
C GLN A 4 5.41 -14.21 14.51
N PRO A 5 6.00 -13.04 14.24
CA PRO A 5 7.24 -12.94 13.46
C PRO A 5 8.32 -13.86 14.03
N PHE A 6 9.08 -14.50 13.14
CA PHE A 6 10.18 -15.41 13.48
C PHE A 6 9.82 -16.67 14.29
N SER A 7 8.54 -16.90 14.62
CA SER A 7 8.11 -18.13 15.30
C SER A 7 8.52 -19.40 14.54
N PHE A 8 8.46 -19.36 13.21
CA PHE A 8 8.92 -20.45 12.33
C PHE A 8 10.45 -20.62 12.35
N VAL A 9 11.22 -19.52 12.48
CA VAL A 9 12.68 -19.56 12.59
C VAL A 9 13.09 -20.18 13.93
N LYS A 10 12.46 -19.75 15.03
CA LYS A 10 12.68 -20.30 16.39
C LYS A 10 12.36 -21.79 16.47
N ARG A 11 11.41 -22.28 15.66
CA ARG A 11 11.01 -23.69 15.58
C ARG A 11 11.86 -24.54 14.62
N SER A 12 12.84 -23.94 13.94
CA SER A 12 13.68 -24.68 13.00
C SER A 12 14.70 -25.57 13.72
N PRO A 13 15.08 -26.75 13.16
CA PRO A 13 15.98 -27.70 13.84
C PRO A 13 17.38 -27.14 14.16
N TYR A 14 17.81 -26.10 13.45
CA TYR A 14 19.15 -25.51 13.55
C TYR A 14 19.10 -24.06 14.06
N PHE A 15 18.05 -23.71 14.81
CA PHE A 15 17.95 -22.37 15.39
C PHE A 15 19.01 -22.15 16.46
N GLU A 16 19.91 -21.20 16.20
CA GLU A 16 20.90 -20.74 17.17
C GLU A 16 20.63 -19.27 17.52
N PRO A 17 20.25 -18.95 18.78
CA PRO A 17 19.94 -17.58 19.19
C PRO A 17 21.07 -16.57 18.94
N SER A 18 22.34 -17.02 19.08
CA SER A 18 23.53 -16.20 18.86
C SER A 18 23.72 -15.76 17.39
N LYS A 19 23.22 -16.56 16.43
CA LYS A 19 23.28 -16.26 14.99
C LYS A 19 22.08 -15.43 14.50
N TRP A 20 21.02 -15.36 15.31
CA TRP A 20 19.76 -14.71 14.95
C TRP A 20 19.29 -13.72 16.04
N PRO A 21 20.07 -12.68 16.35
CA PRO A 21 19.75 -11.75 17.43
C PRO A 21 18.40 -11.05 17.25
N ASN A 22 18.01 -10.74 15.99
CA ASN A 22 16.75 -10.10 15.65
C ASN A 22 15.53 -11.03 15.71
N ALA A 23 15.75 -12.35 15.63
CA ALA A 23 14.66 -13.32 15.80
C ALA A 23 14.37 -13.57 17.28
N ASN A 24 15.32 -13.25 18.17
CA ASN A 24 15.22 -13.59 19.58
C ASN A 24 14.52 -12.50 20.40
N ASN A 25 14.70 -11.23 20.02
CA ASN A 25 14.08 -10.09 20.71
C ASN A 25 12.73 -9.75 20.07
N GLU A 26 11.66 -9.99 20.82
CA GLU A 26 10.35 -9.43 20.47
C GLU A 26 10.32 -7.96 20.90
N GLY A 27 9.88 -7.08 19.99
CA GLY A 27 9.77 -5.66 20.31
C GLY A 27 8.71 -5.45 21.38
N GLU A 28 9.07 -4.80 22.49
CA GLU A 28 8.14 -4.46 23.59
C GLU A 28 6.99 -3.54 23.16
N LYS A 29 7.08 -2.95 21.97
CA LYS A 29 6.09 -2.03 21.40
C LYS A 29 5.80 -2.37 19.95
N CYS A 30 4.56 -2.10 19.53
CA CYS A 30 4.17 -2.13 18.14
C CYS A 30 5.07 -1.16 17.34
N HIS A 31 5.65 -1.63 16.24
CA HIS A 31 6.46 -0.78 15.36
C HIS A 31 5.60 0.26 14.63
N VAL A 32 4.30 -0.03 14.45
CA VAL A 32 3.32 0.94 13.96
C VAL A 32 2.75 1.72 15.14
N ASN A 33 3.11 3.00 15.22
CA ASN A 33 2.39 3.95 16.04
C ASN A 33 1.29 4.63 15.21
N ILE A 34 0.07 4.09 15.27
CA ILE A 34 -1.07 4.57 14.47
C ILE A 34 -1.40 6.04 14.74
N THR A 35 -1.17 6.54 15.96
CA THR A 35 -1.47 7.94 16.33
C THR A 35 -0.50 8.92 15.69
N GLU A 36 0.77 8.55 15.54
CA GLU A 36 1.77 9.35 14.84
C GLU A 36 1.59 9.25 13.32
N LYS A 37 1.37 8.04 12.80
CA LYS A 37 1.07 7.79 11.38
C LYS A 37 -0.14 8.60 10.91
N LEU A 38 -1.18 8.72 11.74
CA LEU A 38 -2.39 9.47 11.42
C LEU A 38 -2.10 10.93 10.99
N LYS A 39 -1.07 11.57 11.56
CA LYS A 39 -0.72 12.96 11.22
C LYS A 39 -0.36 13.07 9.74
N THR A 40 0.54 12.20 9.27
CA THR A 40 0.94 12.15 7.86
C THR A 40 -0.19 11.64 6.97
N MET A 41 -0.99 10.66 7.44
CA MET A 41 -2.13 10.14 6.67
C MET A 41 -3.16 11.24 6.37
N ARG A 42 -3.41 12.16 7.30
CA ARG A 42 -4.32 13.29 7.08
C ARG A 42 -3.86 14.22 5.97
N GLU A 43 -2.56 14.54 5.95
CA GLU A 43 -1.96 15.39 4.91
C GLU A 43 -2.07 14.71 3.54
N GLN A 44 -1.65 13.45 3.46
CA GLN A 44 -1.75 12.62 2.26
C GLN A 44 -3.20 12.51 1.76
N HIS A 45 -4.15 12.24 2.67
CA HIS A 45 -5.57 12.13 2.34
C HIS A 45 -6.12 13.46 1.81
N LEU A 46 -5.79 14.58 2.44
CA LEU A 46 -6.27 15.91 2.01
C LEU A 46 -5.76 16.25 0.61
N GLU A 47 -4.45 16.06 0.37
CA GLU A 47 -3.85 16.31 -0.94
C GLU A 47 -4.47 15.40 -2.01
N TYR A 48 -4.57 14.10 -1.73
CA TYR A 48 -5.10 13.12 -2.65
C TYR A 48 -6.57 13.38 -3.01
N VAL A 49 -7.43 13.60 -2.01
CA VAL A 49 -8.86 13.87 -2.23
C VAL A 49 -9.07 15.18 -3.00
N THR A 50 -8.24 16.19 -2.74
CA THR A 50 -8.26 17.45 -3.51
C THR A 50 -7.97 17.19 -4.99
N ASN A 51 -6.89 16.47 -5.27
CA ASN A 51 -6.47 16.15 -6.64
C ASN A 51 -7.49 15.27 -7.38
N LEU A 52 -8.02 14.25 -6.69
CA LEU A 52 -9.05 13.37 -7.25
C LEU A 52 -10.36 14.09 -7.52
N SER A 53 -10.75 15.00 -6.63
CA SER A 53 -11.95 15.83 -6.83
C SER A 53 -11.78 16.81 -7.99
N ARG A 54 -10.60 17.42 -8.14
CA ARG A 54 -10.26 18.27 -9.29
C ARG A 54 -10.43 17.48 -10.59
N LEU A 55 -9.79 16.31 -10.70
CA LEU A 55 -9.90 15.45 -11.88
C LEU A 55 -11.35 15.02 -12.15
N ASN A 56 -12.10 14.65 -11.11
CA ASN A 56 -13.51 14.26 -11.27
C ASN A 56 -14.37 15.39 -11.85
N ASN A 57 -14.13 16.62 -11.40
CA ASN A 57 -14.84 17.80 -11.90
C ASN A 57 -14.42 18.13 -13.34
N GLU A 58 -13.12 18.06 -13.64
CA GLU A 58 -12.62 18.24 -15.01
C GLU A 58 -13.29 17.24 -15.95
N VAL A 59 -13.32 15.95 -15.60
CA VAL A 59 -13.97 14.93 -16.44
C VAL A 59 -15.47 15.18 -16.59
N ALA A 60 -16.16 15.63 -15.54
CA ALA A 60 -17.59 15.94 -15.61
C ALA A 60 -17.92 17.14 -16.50
N VAL A 61 -16.99 18.11 -16.64
CA VAL A 61 -17.17 19.33 -17.43
C VAL A 61 -16.66 19.18 -18.86
N TYR A 62 -15.54 18.47 -19.05
CA TYR A 62 -14.82 18.34 -20.33
C TYR A 62 -15.24 17.13 -21.18
N ASP A 63 -16.47 16.62 -21.06
CA ASP A 63 -17.04 15.67 -22.03
C ASP A 63 -17.40 16.37 -23.37
N ARG A 64 -16.50 17.25 -23.84
CA ARG A 64 -16.56 17.93 -25.13
C ARG A 64 -15.30 17.62 -25.94
N ASP A 65 -15.51 16.74 -26.91
CA ASP A 65 -14.79 16.65 -28.19
C ASP A 65 -13.30 16.29 -28.15
N GLY A 66 -12.98 15.02 -27.86
CA GLY A 66 -11.74 14.40 -28.33
C GLY A 66 -11.16 13.28 -27.43
N PRO A 67 -10.25 12.45 -27.97
CA PRO A 67 -9.47 11.54 -27.15
C PRO A 67 -8.47 12.31 -26.26
N ARG A 68 -8.46 12.01 -24.95
CA ARG A 68 -7.46 12.52 -23.98
C ARG A 68 -6.03 12.31 -24.46
N SER A 69 -5.17 13.30 -24.22
CA SER A 69 -3.73 13.28 -24.51
C SER A 69 -2.97 12.25 -23.66
N ASP A 70 -1.79 11.88 -24.11
CA ASP A 70 -0.94 10.91 -23.38
C ASP A 70 -0.50 11.43 -22.01
N SER A 71 -0.27 12.75 -21.89
CA SER A 71 0.06 13.38 -20.61
C SER A 71 -1.08 13.26 -19.60
N GLU A 72 -2.32 13.50 -20.05
CA GLU A 72 -3.50 13.35 -19.19
C GLU A 72 -3.70 11.88 -18.79
N ASN A 73 -3.55 10.94 -19.74
CA ASN A 73 -3.66 9.52 -19.44
C ASN A 73 -2.61 9.06 -18.41
N ARG A 74 -1.39 9.62 -18.48
CA ARG A 74 -0.31 9.37 -17.50
C ARG A 74 -0.64 9.95 -16.13
N GLU A 75 -1.09 11.20 -16.04
CA GLU A 75 -1.48 11.84 -14.77
C GLU A 75 -2.59 11.04 -14.07
N MET A 76 -3.62 10.65 -14.82
CA MET A 76 -4.72 9.82 -14.31
C MET A 76 -4.25 8.45 -13.84
N THR A 77 -3.29 7.85 -14.55
CA THR A 77 -2.70 6.56 -14.16
C THR A 77 -1.91 6.68 -12.86
N GLN A 78 -1.10 7.74 -12.73
CA GLN A 78 -0.35 8.00 -11.51
C GLN A 78 -1.29 8.22 -10.32
N LEU A 79 -2.35 9.00 -10.51
CA LEU A 79 -3.34 9.25 -9.46
C LEU A 79 -4.06 7.97 -9.01
N MET A 80 -4.35 7.04 -9.93
CA MET A 80 -4.88 5.73 -9.55
C MET A 80 -3.86 4.92 -8.75
N LEU A 81 -2.60 4.89 -9.21
CA LEU A 81 -1.52 4.15 -8.55
C LEU A 81 -1.30 4.65 -7.13
N ASP A 82 -1.20 5.97 -6.94
CA ASP A 82 -1.02 6.60 -5.62
C ASP A 82 -2.19 6.25 -4.69
N GLY A 83 -3.42 6.30 -5.21
CA GLY A 83 -4.62 5.92 -4.45
C GLY A 83 -4.59 4.47 -3.96
N ILE A 84 -4.22 3.53 -4.84
CA ILE A 84 -4.06 2.11 -4.46
C ILE A 84 -2.94 1.96 -3.42
N GLN A 85 -1.80 2.62 -3.61
CA GLN A 85 -0.67 2.55 -2.68
C GLN A 85 -1.03 3.09 -1.30
N PHE A 86 -1.77 4.20 -1.22
CA PHE A 86 -2.30 4.72 0.04
C PHE A 86 -3.25 3.73 0.70
N LEU A 87 -4.21 3.17 -0.03
CA LEU A 87 -5.13 2.16 0.50
C LEU A 87 -4.38 0.94 1.05
N CYS A 88 -3.37 0.43 0.32
CA CYS A 88 -2.53 -0.67 0.77
C CYS A 88 -1.75 -0.33 2.03
N SER A 89 -1.06 0.83 2.03
CA SER A 89 -0.22 1.29 3.13
C SER A 89 -1.04 1.50 4.42
N TRP A 90 -2.15 2.25 4.34
CA TRP A 90 -2.98 2.56 5.50
C TRP A 90 -3.71 1.31 6.02
N THR A 91 -4.16 0.42 5.13
CA THR A 91 -4.75 -0.86 5.56
C THR A 91 -3.72 -1.73 6.27
N SER A 92 -2.47 -1.75 5.78
CA SER A 92 -1.38 -2.49 6.41
C SER A 92 -1.10 -1.94 7.81
N ASP A 93 -1.00 -0.62 7.98
CA ASP A 93 -0.81 0.01 9.30
C ASP A 93 -1.93 -0.35 10.29
N VAL A 94 -3.19 -0.37 9.85
CA VAL A 94 -4.35 -0.79 10.68
C VAL A 94 -4.24 -2.27 11.06
N VAL A 95 -4.01 -3.15 10.08
CA VAL A 95 -3.96 -4.60 10.31
C VAL A 95 -2.76 -4.98 11.15
N GLU A 96 -1.60 -4.37 10.94
CA GLU A 96 -0.40 -4.58 11.75
C GLU A 96 -0.61 -4.15 13.20
N THR A 97 -1.24 -2.98 13.42
CA THR A 97 -1.60 -2.52 14.77
C THR A 97 -2.51 -3.53 15.47
N ILE A 98 -3.57 -3.99 14.81
CA ILE A 98 -4.50 -4.98 15.37
C ILE A 98 -3.81 -6.32 15.62
N SER A 99 -2.99 -6.79 14.67
CA SER A 99 -2.30 -8.06 14.75
C SER A 99 -1.30 -8.08 15.90
N TRP A 100 -0.57 -6.99 16.10
CA TRP A 100 0.34 -6.83 17.23
C TRP A 100 -0.43 -6.85 18.56
N LYS A 101 -1.55 -6.12 18.68
CA LYS A 101 -2.38 -6.11 19.91
C LYS A 101 -2.98 -7.47 20.24
N LEU A 102 -3.33 -8.26 19.23
CA LEU A 102 -3.81 -9.64 19.40
C LEU A 102 -2.72 -10.60 19.90
N LEU A 103 -1.46 -10.37 19.53
CA LEU A 103 -0.32 -11.17 20.00
C LEU A 103 0.19 -10.74 21.39
N HIS A 104 -0.16 -9.53 21.85
CA HIS A 104 0.30 -8.96 23.11
C HIS A 104 -0.88 -8.47 23.96
N PRO A 105 -1.68 -9.38 24.56
CA PRO A 105 -2.79 -9.01 25.44
C PRO A 105 -2.30 -8.17 26.63
N THR A 106 -3.11 -7.18 27.04
CA THR A 106 -2.81 -6.40 28.25
C THR A 106 -3.10 -7.21 29.52
N ASP A 107 -2.65 -6.72 30.68
CA ASP A 107 -2.93 -7.30 31.98
C ASP A 107 -3.40 -6.24 32.98
N HIS A 108 -3.91 -6.67 34.14
CA HIS A 108 -4.39 -5.77 35.20
C HIS A 108 -3.28 -4.83 35.72
N ARG A 109 -2.01 -5.29 35.66
CA ARG A 109 -0.85 -4.51 36.12
C ARG A 109 -0.54 -3.35 35.19
N THR A 110 -0.71 -3.55 33.88
CA THR A 110 -0.48 -2.55 32.84
C THR A 110 -1.68 -1.64 32.66
N ASN A 111 -2.90 -2.17 32.80
CA ASN A 111 -4.14 -1.44 32.70
C ASN A 111 -5.06 -1.76 33.88
N SER A 112 -5.18 -0.84 34.83
CA SER A 112 -6.02 -0.99 36.02
C SER A 112 -7.51 -1.14 35.71
N ALA A 113 -7.96 -0.69 34.53
CA ALA A 113 -9.34 -0.88 34.07
C ALA A 113 -9.62 -2.29 33.53
N CYS A 114 -8.59 -3.12 33.34
CA CYS A 114 -8.70 -4.51 32.92
C CYS A 114 -8.91 -5.41 34.15
N PRO A 115 -10.06 -6.11 34.30
CA PRO A 115 -10.25 -7.06 35.39
C PRO A 115 -9.26 -8.24 35.32
N GLU A 116 -8.89 -8.82 36.47
CA GLU A 116 -8.05 -10.03 36.52
C GLU A 116 -8.76 -11.26 35.92
N THR A 117 -10.09 -11.28 35.97
CA THR A 117 -10.93 -12.35 35.40
C THR A 117 -11.20 -12.19 33.91
N ALA A 118 -10.66 -11.15 33.26
CA ALA A 118 -10.92 -10.90 31.84
C ALA A 118 -10.30 -11.99 30.96
N GLU A 119 -11.08 -12.50 30.01
CA GLU A 119 -10.61 -13.48 29.05
C GLU A 119 -9.50 -12.89 28.16
N GLU A 120 -8.64 -13.75 27.60
CA GLU A 120 -7.52 -13.32 26.77
C GLU A 120 -7.95 -12.46 25.57
N TYR A 121 -9.07 -12.79 24.93
CA TYR A 121 -9.58 -12.00 23.81
C TYR A 121 -10.02 -10.59 24.24
N GLU A 122 -10.70 -10.46 25.38
CA GLU A 122 -11.12 -9.17 25.93
C GLU A 122 -9.90 -8.32 26.34
N ARG A 123 -8.87 -8.95 26.91
CA ARG A 123 -7.58 -8.33 27.22
C ARG A 123 -6.82 -7.86 25.99
N ALA A 124 -6.88 -8.61 24.90
CA ALA A 124 -6.23 -8.26 23.63
C ALA A 124 -6.98 -7.20 22.82
N THR A 125 -8.29 -7.07 23.04
CA THR A 125 -9.16 -6.17 22.29
C THR A 125 -9.65 -5.01 23.15
N LYS A 126 -10.73 -5.19 23.90
CA LYS A 126 -11.44 -4.13 24.64
C LYS A 126 -10.52 -3.26 25.51
N TYR A 127 -9.58 -3.89 26.21
CA TYR A 127 -8.68 -3.24 27.17
C TYR A 127 -7.31 -2.85 26.60
N ASN A 128 -6.97 -3.24 25.37
CA ASN A 128 -5.62 -3.06 24.83
C ASN A 128 -5.44 -1.78 23.98
N TYR A 129 -6.46 -0.94 23.87
CA TYR A 129 -6.40 0.30 23.09
C TYR A 129 -6.68 1.52 23.97
N GLN A 130 -5.78 2.49 23.90
CA GLN A 130 -5.97 3.82 24.46
C GLN A 130 -7.05 4.58 23.68
N PRO A 131 -7.74 5.55 24.29
CA PRO A 131 -8.74 6.36 23.60
C PRO A 131 -8.21 7.02 22.32
N ALA A 132 -6.98 7.52 22.34
CA ALA A 132 -6.32 8.10 21.17
C ALA A 132 -6.06 7.07 20.05
N GLU A 133 -5.65 5.85 20.38
CA GLU A 133 -5.48 4.76 19.40
C GLU A 133 -6.83 4.38 18.76
N LYS A 134 -7.91 4.31 19.56
CA LYS A 134 -9.26 4.03 19.05
C LYS A 134 -9.72 5.11 18.07
N ALA A 135 -9.55 6.38 18.43
CA ALA A 135 -9.89 7.50 17.56
C ALA A 135 -9.08 7.48 16.26
N ALA A 136 -7.78 7.23 16.36
CA ALA A 136 -6.90 7.12 15.19
C ALA A 136 -7.33 5.99 14.25
N LEU A 137 -7.64 4.80 14.78
CA LEU A 137 -8.11 3.68 13.98
C LEU A 137 -9.43 4.00 13.26
N ILE A 138 -10.40 4.62 13.96
CA ILE A 138 -11.68 5.02 13.36
C ILE A 138 -11.45 5.99 12.21
N GLU A 139 -10.58 6.98 12.41
CA GLU A 139 -10.30 8.00 11.40
C GLU A 139 -9.56 7.41 10.20
N THR A 140 -8.52 6.61 10.41
CA THR A 140 -7.80 5.92 9.34
C THR A 140 -8.73 5.01 8.53
N ILE A 141 -9.59 4.22 9.19
CA ILE A 141 -10.57 3.38 8.50
C ILE A 141 -11.56 4.22 7.69
N SER A 142 -12.01 5.36 8.24
CA SER A 142 -12.91 6.28 7.54
C SER A 142 -12.26 6.88 6.29
N MET A 143 -10.99 7.30 6.38
CA MET A 143 -10.20 7.79 5.23
C MET A 143 -10.04 6.70 4.16
N ILE A 144 -9.70 5.47 4.56
CA ILE A 144 -9.61 4.31 3.64
C ILE A 144 -10.94 4.11 2.90
N LYS A 145 -12.06 4.10 3.61
CA LYS A 145 -13.39 3.89 3.01
C LYS A 145 -13.80 5.05 2.10
N SER A 146 -13.46 6.28 2.47
CA SER A 146 -13.69 7.47 1.64
C SER A 146 -12.95 7.37 0.30
N VAL A 147 -11.63 7.13 0.33
CA VAL A 147 -10.80 7.00 -0.86
C VAL A 147 -11.24 5.82 -1.72
N GLN A 148 -11.51 4.66 -1.10
CA GLN A 148 -12.04 3.48 -1.79
C GLN A 148 -13.31 3.82 -2.58
N HIS A 149 -14.24 4.54 -1.96
CA HIS A 149 -15.49 4.94 -2.59
C HIS A 149 -15.29 5.90 -3.76
N MET A 150 -14.44 6.92 -3.59
CA MET A 150 -14.14 7.88 -4.65
C MET A 150 -13.47 7.20 -5.86
N LEU A 151 -12.48 6.34 -5.62
CA LEU A 151 -11.82 5.57 -6.66
C LEU A 151 -12.78 4.64 -7.40
N SER A 152 -13.68 3.96 -6.67
CA SER A 152 -14.67 3.07 -7.28
C SER A 152 -15.62 3.81 -8.22
N LYS A 153 -15.95 5.08 -7.93
CA LYS A 153 -16.76 5.92 -8.82
C LYS A 153 -16.02 6.34 -10.09
N MET A 154 -14.73 6.59 -10.00
CA MET A 154 -13.90 7.01 -11.13
C MET A 154 -13.31 5.85 -11.93
N GLU A 155 -13.51 4.61 -11.47
CA GLU A 155 -12.95 3.40 -12.07
C GLU A 155 -13.20 3.28 -13.58
N PRO A 156 -14.41 3.50 -14.14
CA PRO A 156 -14.63 3.39 -15.59
C PRO A 156 -13.76 4.36 -16.40
N ILE A 157 -13.56 5.57 -15.88
CA ILE A 157 -12.79 6.64 -16.53
C ILE A 157 -11.29 6.33 -16.41
N LEU A 158 -10.82 6.04 -15.20
CA LEU A 158 -9.42 5.74 -14.91
C LEU A 158 -8.94 4.49 -15.65
N SER A 159 -9.79 3.47 -15.74
CA SER A 159 -9.51 2.20 -16.42
C SER A 159 -9.19 2.40 -17.91
N VAL A 160 -9.86 3.33 -18.58
CA VAL A 160 -9.54 3.70 -19.98
C VAL A 160 -8.21 4.44 -20.07
N ALA A 161 -7.98 5.42 -19.20
CA ALA A 161 -6.73 6.19 -19.18
C ALA A 161 -5.51 5.28 -18.94
N ILE A 162 -5.61 4.35 -18.01
CA ILE A 162 -4.57 3.36 -17.69
C ILE A 162 -4.24 2.50 -18.90
N ARG A 163 -5.26 1.96 -19.59
CA ARG A 163 -5.02 1.14 -20.79
C ARG A 163 -4.30 1.93 -21.89
N LYS A 164 -4.69 3.19 -22.09
CA LYS A 164 -4.05 4.07 -23.08
C LYS A 164 -2.61 4.40 -22.70
N HIS A 165 -2.37 4.73 -21.43
CA HIS A 165 -1.02 5.03 -20.94
C HIS A 165 -0.09 3.82 -21.07
N ILE A 166 -0.53 2.63 -20.62
CA ILE A 166 0.25 1.40 -20.76
C ILE A 166 0.57 1.10 -22.23
N TYR A 167 -0.43 1.27 -23.11
CA TYR A 167 -0.21 1.07 -24.54
C TYR A 167 0.84 2.04 -25.09
N ALA A 168 0.72 3.33 -24.80
CA ALA A 168 1.67 4.35 -25.26
C ALA A 168 3.10 4.05 -24.76
N GLU A 169 3.28 3.82 -23.46
CA GLU A 169 4.60 3.48 -22.89
C GLU A 169 5.20 2.22 -23.51
N MET A 170 4.37 1.19 -23.75
CA MET A 170 4.82 -0.04 -24.38
C MET A 170 5.22 0.18 -25.84
N GLN A 171 4.45 0.96 -26.61
CA GLN A 171 4.79 1.29 -27.99
C GLN A 171 6.07 2.12 -28.07
N ASP A 172 6.22 3.15 -27.23
CA ASP A 172 7.42 3.98 -27.19
C ASP A 172 8.65 3.19 -26.76
N PHE A 173 8.49 2.27 -25.79
CA PHE A 173 9.58 1.39 -25.40
C PHE A 173 10.04 0.50 -26.57
N VAL A 174 9.11 -0.19 -27.24
CA VAL A 174 9.43 -1.13 -28.32
C VAL A 174 9.92 -0.42 -29.58
N GLN A 175 9.23 0.63 -30.02
CA GLN A 175 9.50 1.28 -31.31
C GLN A 175 10.63 2.30 -31.25
N ILE A 176 10.80 2.97 -30.11
CA ILE A 176 11.77 4.07 -29.95
C ILE A 176 12.94 3.63 -29.08
N THR A 177 12.66 3.19 -27.84
CA THR A 177 13.71 2.91 -26.85
C THR A 177 14.57 1.72 -27.22
N LEU A 178 13.98 0.62 -27.71
CA LEU A 178 14.71 -0.57 -28.12
C LEU A 178 15.44 -0.42 -29.46
N LYS A 179 15.10 0.60 -30.27
CA LYS A 179 15.67 0.78 -31.62
C LYS A 179 17.19 0.90 -31.61
N GLU A 180 17.74 1.75 -30.73
CA GLU A 180 19.19 1.97 -30.66
C GLU A 180 19.94 0.77 -30.04
N PRO A 181 19.50 0.17 -28.92
CA PRO A 181 20.06 -1.08 -28.41
C PRO A 181 20.07 -2.21 -29.45
N LEU A 182 18.98 -2.40 -30.20
CA LEU A 182 18.88 -3.39 -31.28
C LEU A 182 19.88 -3.11 -32.39
N HIS A 183 19.97 -1.86 -32.83
CA HIS A 183 20.93 -1.47 -33.86
C HIS A 183 22.37 -1.74 -33.42
N LYS A 184 22.71 -1.44 -32.16
CA LYS A 184 24.03 -1.76 -31.58
C LYS A 184 24.27 -3.26 -31.47
N ALA A 185 23.27 -4.05 -31.11
CA ALA A 185 23.39 -5.51 -31.02
C ALA A 185 23.67 -6.14 -32.39
N LEU A 186 22.93 -5.71 -33.42
CA LEU A 186 23.12 -6.14 -34.81
C LEU A 186 24.51 -5.76 -35.33
N LYS A 187 24.93 -4.50 -35.12
CA LYS A 187 26.26 -4.03 -35.55
C LYS A 187 27.40 -4.83 -34.91
N ASN A 188 27.24 -5.26 -33.67
CA ASN A 188 28.25 -6.01 -32.92
C ASN A 188 28.13 -7.54 -33.07
N LYS A 189 27.29 -8.04 -34.00
CA LYS A 189 27.04 -9.48 -34.23
C LYS A 189 26.66 -10.24 -32.96
N LYS A 190 25.92 -9.61 -32.05
CA LYS A 190 25.39 -10.25 -30.85
C LYS A 190 24.06 -10.94 -31.18
N ASP A 191 24.12 -12.00 -31.99
CA ASP A 191 22.96 -12.67 -32.60
C ASP A 191 21.93 -13.16 -31.58
N LEU A 192 22.38 -13.54 -30.37
CA LEU A 192 21.52 -14.01 -29.29
C LEU A 192 20.63 -12.88 -28.72
N LEU A 193 21.12 -11.64 -28.70
CA LEU A 193 20.36 -10.46 -28.24
C LEU A 193 19.45 -9.92 -29.35
N ALA A 194 19.86 -10.03 -30.62
CA ALA A 194 19.02 -9.62 -31.75
C ALA A 194 17.87 -10.61 -32.00
N GLY A 195 18.12 -11.91 -31.86
CA GLY A 195 17.10 -12.95 -32.07
C GLY A 195 15.97 -12.94 -31.04
N GLN A 196 16.24 -12.59 -29.78
CA GLN A 196 15.20 -12.57 -28.73
C GLN A 196 14.24 -11.38 -28.81
N VAL A 197 14.63 -10.28 -29.44
CA VAL A 197 13.82 -9.06 -29.52
C VAL A 197 13.03 -8.95 -30.83
N ILE A 198 13.46 -9.65 -31.89
CA ILE A 198 12.84 -9.60 -33.22
C ILE A 198 11.80 -10.71 -33.44
N PHE A 199 11.85 -11.81 -32.68
CA PHE A 199 11.03 -13.01 -32.89
C PHE A 199 9.97 -13.30 -31.79
N GLN A 200 9.55 -12.30 -31.03
CA GLN A 200 8.31 -12.31 -30.23
C GLN A 200 7.47 -11.09 -30.59
#